data_AF-A0A841IRG4-F1
#
_entry.id   AF-A0A841IRG4-F1
#
_cell.length_a   1.000
_cell.length_b   1.000
_cell.length_c   1.000
_cell.angle_alpha   90.00
_cell.angle_beta   90.00
_cell.angle_gamma   90.00
#
_symmetry.space_group_name_H-M   'P 1'
#
loop_
_entity.id
_entity.type
_entity.pdbx_description
1 polymer ?
#
loop_
_entity_poly.entity_id
_entity_poly.type
_entity_poly.pdbx_seq_one_letter_code
_entity_poly.pdbx_strand_id
1 'polypeptide(L)'
;MNATTDSHDGAESADWEALAPGHGERIPQLLASVTASDSAVSELHGIIAFPEPGHRAAPAAVDLLVDAACDPNTPPTDRWRPLSLLLELVAPHAEDLLPQLRDLDQWREEVAWIREEDPAKVREQYRQWAEEAHDEQHRLRMLNRYEVMGRPGAAELLQAELDTFEAVRARIPDLIGLLSGPGNRGGLDRAGEWAGYVLAFLTPDADRIVSGITGASQILLAKDLRPVPRPLGLGEAMSQMLDSGEPLPAELFALGLLASPRDTDITVALTHQMAGGNLYNAFAASVAMVLIHGENTPREALRRIGRGGGTSTGYEGLFNESWPHCGNRSPQVLGFLALGRAGDRARRLRLDILPGLIKGEEDSRALVTGVGLELVFGPRSKGFTAEEHLHADYDEETLKVLWAIAELPAPAWEDEEFRQTLRAWALPDDHAEFCALAGVDPEPQEPEPEEAPRPEPEASPRGTGLFGRLFGGGR
;
A
#
# COMPACT_ATOMS: atom_id res chain seq x y z
N MET A 1 25.58 -40.83 2.37
CA MET A 1 24.82 -40.76 3.62
C MET A 1 23.90 -39.57 3.47
N ASN A 2 22.59 -39.84 3.39
CA ASN A 2 21.56 -38.86 3.08
C ASN A 2 21.29 -38.00 4.33
N ALA A 3 21.42 -36.68 4.19
CA ALA A 3 20.83 -35.70 5.09
C ALA A 3 19.67 -35.06 4.32
N THR A 4 18.48 -35.64 4.47
CA THR A 4 17.22 -35.15 3.91
C THR A 4 16.15 -35.44 4.96
N THR A 5 15.96 -34.49 5.87
CA THR A 5 14.82 -34.27 6.77
C THR A 5 15.29 -33.27 7.83
N ASP A 6 15.21 -31.97 7.56
CA ASP A 6 15.36 -30.92 8.61
C ASP A 6 14.54 -29.65 8.28
N SER A 7 13.65 -29.68 7.28
CA SER A 7 12.83 -28.50 6.90
C SER A 7 11.40 -28.52 7.44
N HIS A 8 11.00 -29.56 8.19
CA HIS A 8 9.67 -29.65 8.81
C HIS A 8 9.66 -29.32 10.31
N ASP A 9 10.83 -29.26 10.96
CA ASP A 9 10.91 -29.02 12.41
C ASP A 9 10.53 -27.58 12.80
N GLY A 10 10.62 -26.61 11.88
CA GLY A 10 10.31 -25.20 12.15
C GLY A 10 8.84 -24.98 12.52
N ALA A 11 7.91 -25.51 11.71
CA ALA A 11 6.47 -25.35 11.94
C ALA A 11 6.00 -26.14 13.17
N GLU A 12 6.57 -27.31 13.45
CA GLU A 12 6.13 -28.14 14.59
C GLU A 12 6.67 -27.63 15.94
N SER A 13 7.65 -26.72 15.93
CA SER A 13 8.27 -26.18 17.14
C SER A 13 7.50 -25.03 17.81
N ALA A 14 6.64 -24.34 17.07
CA ALA A 14 5.89 -23.20 17.58
C ALA A 14 4.57 -23.63 18.25
N ASP A 15 4.24 -23.01 19.38
CA ASP A 15 2.93 -23.17 20.03
C ASP A 15 1.88 -22.29 19.32
N TRP A 16 1.42 -22.75 18.16
CA TRP A 16 0.48 -21.98 17.33
C TRP A 16 -0.83 -21.67 18.04
N GLU A 17 -1.29 -22.54 18.94
CA GLU A 17 -2.53 -22.32 19.69
C GLU A 17 -2.36 -21.19 20.72
N ALA A 18 -1.19 -21.09 21.35
CA ALA A 18 -0.89 -19.93 22.20
C ALA A 18 -0.79 -18.63 21.38
N LEU A 19 -0.26 -18.69 20.16
CA LEU A 19 -0.08 -17.53 19.28
C LEU A 19 -1.38 -17.10 18.57
N ALA A 20 -2.25 -18.03 18.21
CA ALA A 20 -3.52 -17.76 17.55
C ALA A 20 -4.66 -18.58 18.15
N PRO A 21 -5.15 -18.23 19.35
CA PRO A 21 -6.17 -19.01 20.05
C PRO A 21 -7.42 -19.27 19.20
N GLY A 22 -7.85 -20.53 19.11
CA GLY A 22 -8.99 -21.00 18.31
C GLY A 22 -8.70 -21.24 16.83
N HIS A 23 -7.51 -20.88 16.35
CA HIS A 23 -7.10 -21.03 14.95
C HIS A 23 -5.72 -21.70 14.79
N GLY A 24 -4.93 -21.80 15.86
CA GLY A 24 -3.54 -22.21 15.84
C GLY A 24 -3.31 -23.61 15.25
N GLU A 25 -4.17 -24.57 15.57
CA GLU A 25 -4.09 -25.94 15.04
C GLU A 25 -4.11 -26.01 13.49
N ARG A 26 -4.72 -25.02 12.82
CA ARG A 26 -4.84 -24.98 11.36
C ARG A 26 -3.61 -24.38 10.68
N ILE A 27 -2.88 -23.50 11.35
CA ILE A 27 -1.79 -22.70 10.75
C ILE A 27 -0.72 -23.59 10.09
N PRO A 28 -0.21 -24.67 10.72
CA PRO A 28 0.79 -25.54 10.09
C PRO A 28 0.31 -26.14 8.75
N GLN A 29 -0.95 -26.57 8.68
CA GLN A 29 -1.52 -27.18 7.47
C GLN A 29 -1.71 -26.14 6.36
N LEU A 30 -2.09 -24.91 6.72
CA LEU A 30 -2.21 -23.80 5.76
C LEU A 30 -0.84 -23.40 5.22
N LEU A 31 0.17 -23.28 6.08
CA LEU A 31 1.55 -22.99 5.66
C LEU A 31 2.10 -24.07 4.74
N ALA A 32 1.85 -25.35 5.04
CA ALA A 32 2.28 -26.46 4.18
C ALA A 32 1.62 -26.46 2.79
N SER A 33 0.48 -25.80 2.62
CA SER A 33 -0.27 -25.74 1.36
C SER A 33 -0.26 -24.36 0.68
N VAL A 34 0.46 -23.39 1.25
CA VAL A 34 0.42 -21.97 0.84
C VAL A 34 0.85 -21.74 -0.61
N THR A 35 1.75 -22.56 -1.15
CA THR A 35 2.21 -22.44 -2.54
C THR A 35 1.21 -23.04 -3.54
N ALA A 36 0.36 -23.97 -3.11
CA ALA A 36 -0.52 -24.74 -3.99
C ALA A 36 -2.00 -24.36 -3.87
N SER A 37 -2.39 -23.56 -2.87
CA SER A 37 -3.79 -23.29 -2.56
C SER A 37 -4.06 -21.83 -2.28
N ASP A 38 -4.83 -21.22 -3.18
CA ASP A 38 -5.37 -19.87 -2.99
C ASP A 38 -6.23 -19.77 -1.73
N SER A 39 -7.02 -20.80 -1.43
CA SER A 39 -7.81 -20.85 -0.20
C SER A 39 -6.92 -20.86 1.04
N ALA A 40 -5.76 -21.53 1.00
CA ALA A 40 -4.84 -21.55 2.14
C ALA A 40 -4.23 -20.16 2.37
N VAL A 41 -3.88 -19.46 1.29
CA VAL A 41 -3.40 -18.07 1.34
C VAL A 41 -4.45 -17.16 1.96
N SER A 42 -5.69 -17.18 1.46
CA SER A 42 -6.76 -16.30 1.97
C SER A 42 -7.11 -16.60 3.43
N GLU A 43 -7.15 -17.87 3.81
CA GLU A 43 -7.49 -18.28 5.17
C GLU A 43 -6.36 -17.92 6.14
N LEU A 44 -5.12 -18.20 5.76
CA LEU A 44 -3.96 -17.85 6.58
C LEU A 44 -3.92 -16.34 6.80
N HIS A 45 -4.09 -15.53 5.76
CA HIS A 45 -4.22 -14.07 5.87
C HIS A 45 -5.30 -13.68 6.89
N GLY A 46 -6.50 -14.27 6.82
CA GLY A 46 -7.58 -13.98 7.76
C GLY A 46 -7.26 -14.33 9.21
N ILE A 47 -6.34 -15.27 9.46
CA ILE A 47 -5.90 -15.66 10.81
C ILE A 47 -4.80 -14.73 11.33
N ILE A 48 -3.79 -14.42 10.49
CA ILE A 48 -2.58 -13.69 10.89
C ILE A 48 -2.59 -12.21 10.50
N ALA A 49 -3.71 -11.67 10.00
CA ALA A 49 -3.84 -10.27 9.66
C ALA A 49 -3.73 -9.37 10.90
N PHE A 50 -2.99 -8.28 10.78
CA PHE A 50 -2.98 -7.24 11.80
C PHE A 50 -4.26 -6.40 11.72
N PRO A 51 -4.86 -5.97 12.84
CA PRO A 51 -4.50 -6.21 14.24
C PRO A 51 -5.37 -7.31 14.90
N GLU A 52 -5.64 -8.41 14.21
CA GLU A 52 -6.39 -9.53 14.78
C GLU A 52 -5.55 -10.32 15.80
N PRO A 53 -6.16 -10.96 16.82
CA PRO A 53 -5.42 -11.66 17.87
C PRO A 53 -4.41 -12.69 17.35
N GLY A 54 -4.73 -13.36 16.24
CA GLY A 54 -3.86 -14.35 15.60
C GLY A 54 -2.61 -13.77 14.94
N HIS A 55 -2.50 -12.45 14.78
CA HIS A 55 -1.29 -11.80 14.27
C HIS A 55 -0.05 -12.10 15.12
N ARG A 56 -0.20 -12.50 16.39
CA ARG A 56 0.95 -12.95 17.21
C ARG A 56 1.66 -14.17 16.62
N ALA A 57 1.01 -14.91 15.73
CA ALA A 57 1.61 -16.01 14.99
C ALA A 57 2.43 -15.56 13.77
N ALA A 58 2.26 -14.32 13.29
CA ALA A 58 2.92 -13.84 12.08
C ALA A 58 4.45 -13.91 12.14
N PRO A 59 5.15 -13.54 13.23
CA PRO A 59 6.61 -13.64 13.28
C PRO A 59 7.12 -15.07 13.05
N ALA A 60 6.43 -16.08 13.61
CA ALA A 60 6.79 -17.48 13.45
C ALA A 60 6.49 -18.03 12.04
N ALA A 61 5.54 -17.42 11.32
CA ALA A 61 5.17 -17.82 9.96
C ALA A 61 6.16 -17.30 8.90
N VAL A 62 6.90 -16.21 9.17
CA VAL A 62 7.77 -15.54 8.19
C VAL A 62 8.78 -16.49 7.57
N ASP A 63 9.52 -17.25 8.38
CA ASP A 63 10.58 -18.11 7.86
C ASP A 63 10.03 -19.17 6.91
N LEU A 64 8.87 -19.75 7.25
CA LEU A 64 8.19 -20.77 6.46
C LEU A 64 7.67 -20.19 5.14
N LEU A 65 7.17 -18.95 5.14
CA LEU A 65 6.73 -18.25 3.93
C LEU A 65 7.91 -17.96 2.99
N VAL A 66 9.03 -17.45 3.53
CA VAL A 66 10.22 -17.19 2.70
C VAL A 66 10.81 -18.49 2.17
N ASP A 67 10.92 -19.53 3.00
CA ASP A 67 11.42 -20.84 2.58
C ASP A 67 10.56 -21.43 1.47
N ALA A 68 9.23 -21.33 1.59
CA ALA A 68 8.31 -21.78 0.56
C ALA A 68 8.46 -21.02 -0.77
N ALA A 69 8.71 -19.70 -0.71
CA ALA A 69 8.97 -18.88 -1.90
C ALA A 69 10.32 -19.22 -2.57
N CYS A 70 11.33 -19.54 -1.77
CA CYS A 70 12.70 -19.81 -2.20
C CYS A 70 12.95 -21.27 -2.60
N ASP A 71 12.09 -22.21 -2.21
CA ASP A 71 12.26 -23.63 -2.51
C ASP A 71 12.39 -23.86 -4.04
N PRO A 72 13.49 -24.50 -4.51
CA PRO A 72 13.65 -24.89 -5.91
C PRO A 72 12.52 -25.76 -6.46
N ASN A 73 11.79 -26.47 -5.60
CA ASN A 73 10.67 -27.32 -5.97
C ASN A 73 9.34 -26.55 -6.08
N THR A 74 9.25 -25.33 -5.53
CA THR A 74 8.07 -24.48 -5.71
C THR A 74 8.03 -23.97 -7.15
N PRO A 75 6.97 -24.28 -7.92
CA PRO A 75 6.84 -23.82 -9.30
C PRO A 75 6.96 -22.29 -9.39
N PRO A 76 7.66 -21.73 -10.39
CA PRO A 76 7.85 -20.29 -10.46
C PRO A 76 6.56 -19.47 -10.45
N THR A 77 5.48 -20.00 -11.03
CA THR A 77 4.13 -19.39 -11.08
C THR A 77 3.39 -19.40 -9.75
N ASP A 78 3.92 -20.07 -8.74
CA ASP A 78 3.28 -20.28 -7.44
C ASP A 78 4.01 -19.55 -6.30
N ARG A 79 5.23 -19.06 -6.56
CA ARG A 79 6.08 -18.37 -5.59
C ARG A 79 5.51 -17.03 -5.11
N TRP A 80 4.62 -16.41 -5.89
CA TRP A 80 3.98 -15.17 -5.51
C TRP A 80 3.07 -15.32 -4.28
N ARG A 81 2.46 -16.49 -4.06
CA ARG A 81 1.50 -16.72 -2.97
C ARG A 81 2.10 -16.40 -1.60
N PRO A 82 3.18 -17.07 -1.15
CA PRO A 82 3.81 -16.73 0.12
C PRO A 82 4.35 -15.28 0.15
N LEU A 83 4.85 -14.76 -0.98
CA LEU A 83 5.34 -13.38 -1.05
C LEU A 83 4.22 -12.34 -0.89
N SER A 84 3.03 -12.61 -1.40
CA SER A 84 1.87 -11.74 -1.24
C SER A 84 1.42 -11.66 0.22
N LEU A 85 1.47 -12.78 0.95
CA LEU A 85 1.24 -12.77 2.40
C LEU A 85 2.32 -12.00 3.15
N LEU A 86 3.60 -12.19 2.78
CA LEU A 86 4.69 -11.41 3.39
C LEU A 86 4.51 -9.91 3.16
N LEU A 87 4.00 -9.49 2.01
CA LEU A 87 3.71 -8.09 1.73
C LEU A 87 2.63 -7.53 2.66
N GLU A 88 1.52 -8.26 2.85
CA GLU A 88 0.46 -7.88 3.80
C GLU A 88 0.96 -7.83 5.25
N LEU A 89 1.91 -8.69 5.60
CA LEU A 89 2.50 -8.73 6.95
C LEU A 89 3.49 -7.59 7.21
N VAL A 90 4.26 -7.17 6.20
CA VAL A 90 5.23 -6.07 6.33
C VAL A 90 4.55 -4.70 6.26
N ALA A 91 3.47 -4.59 5.49
CA ALA A 91 2.74 -3.33 5.28
C ALA A 91 1.22 -3.50 5.49
N PRO A 92 0.75 -3.93 6.68
CA PRO A 92 -0.67 -4.19 6.94
C PRO A 92 -1.55 -2.92 6.84
N HIS A 93 -0.96 -1.77 7.16
CA HIS A 93 -1.53 -0.44 6.97
C HIS A 93 -0.58 0.39 6.10
N ALA A 94 -0.52 0.11 4.80
CA ALA A 94 0.38 0.78 3.88
C ALA A 94 0.15 2.31 3.81
N GLU A 95 -1.07 2.78 4.10
CA GLU A 95 -1.38 4.20 4.24
C GLU A 95 -0.59 4.90 5.35
N ASP A 96 -0.20 4.18 6.41
CA ASP A 96 0.59 4.71 7.52
C ASP A 96 2.08 4.88 7.17
N LEU A 97 2.49 4.35 6.02
CA LEU A 97 3.87 4.37 5.55
C LEU A 97 4.11 5.45 4.50
N LEU A 98 3.07 6.19 4.11
CA LEU A 98 3.12 7.17 3.02
C LEU A 98 2.53 8.52 3.47
N PRO A 99 3.13 9.66 3.05
CA PRO A 99 4.35 9.81 2.25
C PRO A 99 5.66 9.67 3.04
N GLN A 100 5.56 9.51 4.36
CA GLN A 100 6.70 9.39 5.27
C GLN A 100 6.78 7.96 5.80
N LEU A 101 7.89 7.31 5.48
CA LEU A 101 8.21 5.96 5.95
C LEU A 101 8.50 6.00 7.45
N ARG A 102 8.24 4.88 8.12
CA ARG A 102 8.46 4.71 9.56
C ARG A 102 9.97 4.62 9.85
N ASP A 103 10.42 5.33 10.90
CA ASP A 103 11.77 5.16 11.44
C ASP A 103 11.80 3.93 12.35
N LEU A 104 12.70 2.99 12.09
CA LEU A 104 12.73 1.72 12.82
C LEU A 104 13.17 1.89 14.27
N ASP A 105 14.12 2.79 14.55
CA ASP A 105 14.60 3.00 15.92
C ASP A 105 13.52 3.69 16.75
N GLN A 106 12.83 4.69 16.16
CA GLN A 106 11.65 5.28 16.78
C GLN A 106 10.55 4.26 17.02
N TRP A 107 10.30 3.33 16.08
CA TRP A 107 9.27 2.31 16.23
C TRP A 107 9.62 1.29 17.33
N ARG A 108 10.89 0.91 17.45
CA ARG A 108 11.37 0.05 18.56
C ARG A 108 11.20 0.72 19.91
N GLU A 109 11.53 2.01 20.00
CA GLU A 109 11.33 2.82 21.20
C GLU A 109 9.84 2.94 21.55
N GLU A 110 8.98 3.16 20.55
CA GLU A 110 7.52 3.19 20.69
C GLU A 110 7.02 1.86 21.30
N VAL A 111 7.36 0.72 20.71
CA VAL A 111 6.92 -0.60 21.21
C VAL A 111 7.47 -0.89 22.61
N ALA A 112 8.72 -0.53 22.89
CA ALA A 112 9.30 -0.69 24.23
C ALA A 112 8.54 0.14 25.28
N TRP A 113 8.25 1.42 24.97
CA TRP A 113 7.45 2.29 25.82
C TRP A 113 6.05 1.73 26.10
N ILE A 114 5.34 1.24 25.07
CA ILE A 114 4.00 0.64 25.21
C ILE A 114 4.01 -0.55 26.17
N ARG A 115 5.08 -1.36 26.15
CA ARG A 115 5.21 -2.55 27.01
C ARG A 115 5.50 -2.24 28.47
N GLU A 116 6.13 -1.10 28.74
CA GLU A 116 6.50 -0.68 30.09
C GLU A 116 5.39 0.14 30.77
N GLU A 117 4.55 0.81 29.99
CA GLU A 117 3.50 1.69 30.48
C GLU A 117 2.13 1.03 30.64
N ASP A 118 1.26 1.73 31.36
CA ASP A 118 -0.14 1.34 31.51
C ASP A 118 -0.90 1.49 30.17
N PRO A 119 -1.57 0.42 29.65
CA PRO A 119 -2.25 0.47 28.36
C PRO A 119 -3.32 1.56 28.22
N ALA A 120 -4.01 1.92 29.32
CA ALA A 120 -5.02 2.97 29.27
C ALA A 120 -4.37 4.36 29.14
N LYS A 121 -3.22 4.58 29.80
CA LYS A 121 -2.43 5.81 29.60
C LYS A 121 -1.87 5.91 28.18
N VAL A 122 -1.31 4.82 27.66
CA VAL A 122 -0.80 4.76 26.29
C VAL A 122 -1.91 5.09 25.29
N ARG A 123 -3.09 4.46 25.44
CA ARG A 123 -4.24 4.74 24.57
C ARG A 123 -4.66 6.19 24.63
N GLU A 124 -4.76 6.75 25.83
CA GLU A 124 -5.11 8.16 26.01
C GLU A 124 -4.07 9.10 25.38
N GLN A 125 -2.79 8.75 25.47
CA GLN A 125 -1.71 9.52 24.85
C GLN A 125 -1.84 9.53 23.31
N TYR A 126 -2.16 8.39 22.68
CA TYR A 126 -2.42 8.35 21.23
C TYR A 126 -3.64 9.19 20.83
N ARG A 127 -4.70 9.20 21.66
CA ARG A 127 -5.86 10.07 21.44
C ARG A 127 -5.44 11.54 21.42
N GLN A 128 -4.64 11.97 22.40
CA GLN A 128 -4.12 13.33 22.47
C GLN A 128 -3.21 13.65 21.27
N TRP A 129 -2.29 12.76 20.90
CA TRP A 129 -1.42 12.97 19.73
C TRP A 129 -2.19 13.04 18.42
N ALA A 130 -3.30 12.31 18.28
CA ALA A 130 -4.18 12.45 17.13
C ALA A 130 -4.82 13.85 17.07
N GLU A 131 -5.25 14.41 18.20
CA GLU A 131 -5.80 15.77 18.27
C GLU A 131 -4.75 16.85 17.97
N GLU A 132 -3.50 16.62 18.38
CA GLU A 132 -2.37 17.52 18.20
C GLU A 132 -1.63 17.36 16.85
N ALA A 133 -2.03 16.38 16.04
CA ALA A 133 -1.35 16.04 14.81
C ALA A 133 -1.25 17.26 13.86
N HIS A 134 -0.05 17.46 13.31
CA HIS A 134 0.25 18.59 12.42
C HIS A 134 -0.29 18.40 11.01
N ASP A 135 -0.56 17.16 10.60
CA ASP A 135 -1.17 16.81 9.33
C ASP A 135 -2.11 15.60 9.46
N GLU A 136 -2.93 15.39 8.42
CA GLU A 136 -3.94 14.34 8.41
C GLU A 136 -3.34 12.93 8.42
N GLN A 137 -2.19 12.72 7.75
CA GLN A 137 -1.53 11.41 7.74
C GLN A 137 -0.99 11.05 9.13
N HIS A 138 -0.38 12.00 9.84
CA HIS A 138 0.07 11.80 11.21
C HIS A 138 -1.10 11.51 12.14
N ARG A 139 -2.22 12.23 11.99
CA ARG A 139 -3.44 11.96 12.77
C ARG A 139 -3.92 10.52 12.60
N LEU A 140 -4.00 10.05 11.35
CA LEU A 140 -4.46 8.69 11.03
C LEU A 140 -3.56 7.62 11.64
N ARG A 141 -2.24 7.80 11.57
CA ARG A 141 -1.28 6.91 12.23
C ARG A 141 -1.54 6.81 13.74
N MET A 142 -1.79 7.95 14.39
CA MET A 142 -2.10 7.98 15.83
C MET A 142 -3.45 7.32 16.14
N LEU A 143 -4.46 7.50 15.28
CA LEU A 143 -5.75 6.82 15.43
C LEU A 143 -5.64 5.30 15.23
N ASN A 144 -4.88 4.84 14.26
CA ASN A 144 -4.65 3.40 14.06
C ASN A 144 -4.02 2.79 15.32
N ARG A 145 -3.02 3.45 15.91
CA ARG A 145 -2.45 3.05 17.21
C ARG A 145 -3.47 3.10 18.34
N TYR A 146 -4.27 4.16 18.43
CA TYR A 146 -5.34 4.29 19.43
C TYR A 146 -6.36 3.13 19.36
N GLU A 147 -6.77 2.73 18.15
CA GLU A 147 -7.70 1.62 17.93
C GLU A 147 -7.08 0.27 18.32
N VAL A 148 -5.81 0.04 17.96
CA VAL A 148 -5.08 -1.18 18.36
C VAL A 148 -4.96 -1.27 19.88
N MET A 149 -4.64 -0.15 20.56
CA MET A 149 -4.57 -0.09 22.02
C MET A 149 -5.93 -0.34 22.73
N GLY A 150 -7.04 -0.27 21.99
CA GLY A 150 -8.35 -0.70 22.47
C GLY A 150 -8.57 -2.21 22.51
N ARG A 151 -7.67 -3.00 21.93
CA ARG A 151 -7.80 -4.46 21.79
C ARG A 151 -7.16 -5.24 22.96
N PRO A 152 -7.66 -6.44 23.28
CA PRO A 152 -7.03 -7.31 24.28
C PRO A 152 -5.59 -7.71 23.89
N GLY A 153 -4.64 -7.45 24.78
CA GLY A 153 -3.21 -7.73 24.56
C GLY A 153 -2.63 -6.95 23.38
N ALA A 154 -2.94 -5.65 23.33
CA ALA A 154 -2.46 -4.72 22.32
C ALA A 154 -0.94 -4.59 22.29
N ALA A 155 -0.28 -4.61 23.46
CA ALA A 155 1.17 -4.52 23.56
C ALA A 155 1.84 -5.73 22.87
N GLU A 156 1.29 -6.93 23.06
CA GLU A 156 1.76 -8.15 22.39
C GLU A 156 1.49 -8.11 20.88
N LEU A 157 0.38 -7.50 20.44
CA LEU A 157 0.08 -7.33 19.02
C LEU A 157 1.05 -6.38 18.33
N LEU A 158 1.34 -5.23 18.95
CA LEU A 158 2.30 -4.25 18.43
C LEU A 158 3.73 -4.78 18.47
N GLN A 159 4.08 -5.57 19.49
CA GLN A 159 5.34 -6.31 19.51
C GLN A 159 5.40 -7.33 18.36
N ALA A 160 4.32 -8.08 18.11
CA ALA A 160 4.29 -9.03 17.00
C ALA A 160 4.38 -8.34 15.63
N GLU A 161 3.80 -7.15 15.45
CA GLU A 161 3.97 -6.34 14.22
C GLU A 161 5.46 -6.01 13.99
N LEU A 162 6.16 -5.55 15.03
CA LEU A 162 7.59 -5.24 14.98
C LEU A 162 8.43 -6.51 14.75
N ASP A 163 8.17 -7.59 15.49
CA ASP A 163 8.89 -8.85 15.37
C ASP A 163 8.71 -9.48 13.98
N THR A 164 7.52 -9.34 13.38
CA THR A 164 7.25 -9.77 12.00
C THR A 164 8.11 -8.97 11.02
N PHE A 165 8.16 -7.64 11.15
CA PHE A 165 9.02 -6.80 10.32
C PHE A 165 10.50 -7.18 10.47
N GLU A 166 10.99 -7.39 11.69
CA GLU A 166 12.37 -7.81 11.93
C GLU A 166 12.69 -9.21 11.38
N ALA A 167 11.74 -10.15 11.48
CA ALA A 167 11.88 -11.48 10.89
C ALA A 167 12.01 -11.39 9.36
N VAL A 168 11.17 -10.59 8.69
CA VAL A 168 11.28 -10.43 7.22
C VAL A 168 12.58 -9.74 6.84
N ARG A 169 12.99 -8.74 7.62
CA ARG A 169 14.26 -8.02 7.44
C ARG A 169 15.47 -8.96 7.55
N ALA A 170 15.45 -9.94 8.44
CA ALA A 170 16.50 -10.95 8.55
C ALA A 170 16.64 -11.81 7.27
N ARG A 171 15.56 -11.90 6.47
CA ARG A 171 15.46 -12.70 5.24
C ARG A 171 15.70 -11.90 3.94
N ILE A 172 16.11 -10.63 4.04
CA ILE A 172 16.51 -9.79 2.88
C ILE A 172 17.47 -10.49 1.89
N PRO A 173 18.53 -11.21 2.32
CA PRO A 173 19.41 -11.90 1.38
C PRO A 173 18.66 -12.84 0.43
N ASP A 174 17.70 -13.59 0.96
CA ASP A 174 16.94 -14.59 0.20
C ASP A 174 15.95 -13.90 -0.77
N LEU A 175 15.27 -12.86 -0.28
CA LEU A 175 14.35 -12.04 -1.09
C LEU A 175 15.08 -11.34 -2.25
N ILE A 176 16.30 -10.82 -2.02
CA ILE A 176 17.14 -10.27 -3.10
C ILE A 176 17.48 -11.35 -4.13
N GLY A 177 17.71 -12.60 -3.70
CA GLY A 177 17.94 -13.72 -4.60
C GLY A 177 16.78 -13.97 -5.57
N LEU A 178 15.54 -13.68 -5.17
CA LEU A 178 14.35 -13.80 -6.00
C LEU A 178 14.20 -12.70 -7.06
N LEU A 179 14.93 -11.58 -6.95
CA LEU A 179 14.90 -10.52 -7.98
C LEU A 179 15.54 -10.96 -9.30
N SER A 180 16.40 -11.98 -9.27
CA SER A 180 17.19 -12.43 -10.42
C SER A 180 16.71 -13.76 -10.98
N GLY A 181 17.03 -13.97 -12.27
CA GLY A 181 16.86 -15.25 -12.95
C GLY A 181 15.56 -15.34 -13.76
N PRO A 182 15.58 -16.05 -14.91
CA PRO A 182 14.48 -16.04 -15.86
C PRO A 182 13.18 -16.63 -15.31
N GLY A 183 13.27 -17.60 -14.39
CA GLY A 183 12.11 -18.15 -13.71
C GLY A 183 11.42 -17.18 -12.77
N ASN A 184 12.17 -16.25 -12.14
CA ASN A 184 11.60 -15.28 -11.21
C ASN A 184 11.19 -13.97 -11.89
N ARG A 185 11.76 -13.67 -13.06
CA ARG A 185 11.54 -12.42 -13.82
C ARG A 185 10.61 -12.56 -15.02
N GLY A 186 10.25 -13.77 -15.43
CA GLY A 186 9.35 -14.04 -16.56
C GLY A 186 7.94 -14.44 -16.13
N GLY A 187 6.95 -14.24 -17.02
CA GLY A 187 5.57 -14.72 -16.84
C GLY A 187 4.59 -13.71 -16.24
N LEU A 188 3.42 -14.19 -15.82
CA LEU A 188 2.50 -13.48 -14.93
C LEU A 188 2.87 -13.81 -13.48
N ASP A 189 2.54 -12.92 -12.54
CA ASP A 189 2.74 -13.12 -11.09
C ASP A 189 4.15 -13.58 -10.70
N ARG A 190 5.11 -12.80 -11.19
CA ARG A 190 6.53 -13.13 -11.15
C ARG A 190 7.06 -12.96 -9.72
N ALA A 191 7.82 -13.93 -9.22
CA ALA A 191 8.41 -13.86 -7.88
C ALA A 191 9.25 -12.58 -7.67
N GLY A 192 9.97 -12.12 -8.69
CA GLY A 192 10.76 -10.89 -8.62
C GLY A 192 9.93 -9.62 -8.43
N GLU A 193 8.69 -9.58 -8.97
CA GLU A 193 7.77 -8.47 -8.77
C GLU A 193 7.34 -8.38 -7.30
N TRP A 194 6.84 -9.50 -6.76
CA TRP A 194 6.36 -9.57 -5.38
C TRP A 194 7.49 -9.38 -4.36
N ALA A 195 8.67 -9.96 -4.61
CA ALA A 195 9.85 -9.71 -3.79
C ALA A 195 10.25 -8.22 -3.82
N GLY A 196 10.17 -7.57 -4.97
CA GLY A 196 10.37 -6.12 -5.10
C GLY A 196 9.44 -5.31 -4.21
N TYR A 197 8.14 -5.64 -4.19
CA TYR A 197 7.16 -4.98 -3.31
C TYR A 197 7.45 -5.20 -1.82
N VAL A 198 7.77 -6.43 -1.40
CA VAL A 198 8.12 -6.70 0.01
C VAL A 198 9.36 -5.90 0.43
N LEU A 199 10.41 -5.95 -0.41
CA LEU A 199 11.68 -5.26 -0.14
C LEU A 199 11.53 -3.74 -0.07
N ALA A 200 10.58 -3.15 -0.80
CA ALA A 200 10.35 -1.70 -0.85
C ALA A 200 10.09 -1.07 0.54
N PHE A 201 9.50 -1.84 1.46
CA PHE A 201 9.15 -1.36 2.81
C PHE A 201 10.25 -1.61 3.85
N LEU A 202 11.32 -2.34 3.52
CA LEU A 202 12.43 -2.67 4.42
C LEU A 202 13.52 -1.57 4.39
N THR A 203 13.10 -0.33 4.65
CA THR A 203 13.92 0.89 4.52
C THR A 203 15.22 0.93 5.34
N PRO A 204 15.36 0.29 6.51
CA PRO A 204 16.62 0.30 7.25
C PRO A 204 17.78 -0.38 6.51
N ASP A 205 17.48 -1.21 5.52
CA ASP A 205 18.45 -1.96 4.71
C ASP A 205 18.52 -1.43 3.26
N ALA A 206 18.12 -0.17 3.04
CA ALA A 206 17.98 0.43 1.72
C ALA A 206 19.21 0.23 0.81
N ASP A 207 20.42 0.52 1.30
CA ASP A 207 21.65 0.41 0.49
C ASP A 207 21.85 -0.99 -0.10
N ARG A 208 21.60 -2.02 0.72
CA ARG A 208 21.71 -3.42 0.32
C ARG A 208 20.66 -3.78 -0.72
N ILE A 209 19.41 -3.35 -0.49
CA ILE A 209 18.28 -3.67 -1.36
C ILE A 209 18.42 -2.95 -2.71
N VAL A 210 18.78 -1.66 -2.69
CA VAL A 210 19.07 -0.86 -3.90
C VAL A 210 20.19 -1.51 -4.72
N SER A 211 21.27 -1.98 -4.08
CA SER A 211 22.32 -2.74 -4.76
C SER A 211 21.80 -4.06 -5.34
N GLY A 212 20.87 -4.74 -4.66
CA GLY A 212 20.22 -5.96 -5.16
C GLY A 212 19.39 -5.70 -6.42
N ILE A 213 18.54 -4.67 -6.38
CA ILE A 213 17.67 -4.27 -7.50
C ILE A 213 18.49 -3.84 -8.73
N THR A 214 19.49 -2.99 -8.51
CA THR A 214 20.35 -2.50 -9.60
C THR A 214 21.29 -3.57 -10.16
N GLY A 215 21.59 -4.61 -9.39
CA GLY A 215 22.31 -5.80 -9.86
C GLY A 215 21.43 -6.80 -10.61
N ALA A 216 20.14 -6.90 -10.25
CA ALA A 216 19.18 -7.82 -10.87
C ALA A 216 18.62 -7.30 -12.20
N SER A 217 18.53 -5.98 -12.35
CA SER A 217 17.97 -5.32 -13.54
C SER A 217 19.03 -4.52 -14.31
N GLN A 218 18.79 -4.28 -15.60
CA GLN A 218 19.61 -3.39 -16.43
C GLN A 218 19.15 -1.92 -16.33
N ILE A 219 18.65 -1.50 -15.17
CA ILE A 219 18.09 -0.16 -14.98
C ILE A 219 19.15 0.93 -15.17
N LEU A 220 20.37 0.70 -14.67
CA LEU A 220 21.49 1.65 -14.77
C LEU A 220 22.09 1.73 -16.18
N LEU A 221 21.74 0.80 -17.08
CA LEU A 221 22.19 0.81 -18.46
C LEU A 221 21.17 1.53 -19.34
N ALA A 222 21.59 2.62 -19.97
CA ALA A 222 20.80 3.31 -20.99
C ALA A 222 20.40 2.32 -22.10
N LYS A 223 19.14 2.40 -22.56
CA LYS A 223 18.56 1.38 -23.46
C LYS A 223 19.35 1.21 -24.76
N ASP A 224 19.97 2.27 -25.26
CA ASP A 224 20.82 2.30 -26.45
C ASP A 224 22.21 1.67 -26.25
N LEU A 225 22.67 1.57 -24.99
CA LEU A 225 23.92 0.93 -24.61
C LEU A 225 23.75 -0.53 -24.20
N ARG A 226 22.50 -1.01 -24.10
CA ARG A 226 22.25 -2.40 -23.72
C ARG A 226 22.75 -3.33 -24.84
N PRO A 227 23.45 -4.42 -24.48
CA PRO A 227 23.92 -5.37 -25.47
C PRO A 227 22.71 -5.97 -26.18
N VAL A 228 22.59 -5.74 -27.49
CA VAL A 228 21.62 -6.47 -28.33
C VAL A 228 22.15 -7.90 -28.41
N PRO A 229 21.53 -8.88 -27.72
CA PRO A 229 22.04 -10.23 -27.78
C PRO A 229 21.84 -10.73 -29.21
N ARG A 230 22.85 -11.38 -29.78
CA ARG A 230 22.68 -12.21 -30.98
C ARG A 230 22.37 -13.62 -30.46
N PRO A 231 21.10 -14.05 -30.40
CA PRO A 231 20.78 -15.38 -29.92
C PRO A 231 21.50 -16.43 -30.79
N LEU A 232 22.24 -17.35 -30.18
CA LEU A 232 22.93 -18.42 -30.90
C LEU A 232 21.98 -19.61 -31.20
N GLY A 233 20.74 -19.56 -30.70
CA GLY A 233 19.70 -20.54 -30.98
C GLY A 233 18.31 -20.14 -30.48
N LEU A 234 17.30 -20.94 -30.84
CA LEU A 234 15.88 -20.70 -30.49
C LEU A 234 15.63 -20.69 -28.97
N GLY A 235 16.32 -21.56 -28.21
CA GLY A 235 16.17 -21.64 -26.75
C GLY A 235 16.69 -20.41 -26.01
N GLU A 236 17.84 -19.86 -26.43
CA GLU A 236 18.35 -18.60 -25.89
C GLU A 236 17.48 -17.40 -26.28
N ALA A 237 16.96 -17.39 -27.51
CA ALA A 237 16.01 -16.36 -27.95
C ALA A 237 14.72 -16.36 -27.10
N MET A 238 14.18 -17.55 -26.77
CA MET A 238 13.00 -17.67 -25.92
C MET A 238 13.30 -17.28 -24.46
N SER A 239 14.46 -17.68 -23.91
CA SER A 239 14.85 -17.30 -22.55
C SER A 239 15.13 -15.79 -22.42
N GLN A 240 15.64 -15.13 -23.46
CA GLN A 240 15.84 -13.67 -23.51
C GLN A 240 14.53 -12.88 -23.71
N MET A 241 13.54 -13.46 -24.39
CA MET A 241 12.19 -12.87 -24.41
C MET A 241 11.54 -12.90 -23.02
N LEU A 242 11.89 -13.89 -22.20
CA LEU A 242 11.34 -14.05 -20.84
C LEU A 242 12.04 -13.18 -19.80
N ASP A 243 13.32 -12.84 -20.00
CA ASP A 243 14.09 -11.93 -19.14
C ASP A 243 14.82 -10.88 -19.98
N SER A 244 14.12 -9.78 -20.27
CA SER A 244 14.63 -8.66 -21.07
C SER A 244 15.66 -7.80 -20.33
N GLY A 245 15.89 -8.07 -19.03
CA GLY A 245 16.66 -7.19 -18.15
C GLY A 245 16.03 -5.82 -17.92
N GLU A 246 14.84 -5.54 -18.46
CA GLU A 246 14.10 -4.32 -18.11
C GLU A 246 13.73 -4.34 -16.62
N PRO A 247 13.75 -3.18 -15.95
CA PRO A 247 13.26 -3.10 -14.60
C PRO A 247 11.76 -3.42 -14.55
N LEU A 248 11.38 -4.15 -13.53
CA LEU A 248 9.99 -4.42 -13.16
C LEU A 248 9.36 -3.17 -12.52
N PRO A 249 8.04 -2.95 -12.64
CA PRO A 249 7.38 -1.85 -11.94
C PRO A 249 7.62 -1.85 -10.43
N ALA A 250 7.58 -3.01 -9.76
CA ALA A 250 7.92 -3.16 -8.35
C ALA A 250 9.36 -2.72 -8.02
N GLU A 251 10.32 -2.96 -8.91
CA GLU A 251 11.70 -2.51 -8.73
C GLU A 251 11.78 -0.97 -8.79
N LEU A 252 11.02 -0.34 -9.68
CA LEU A 252 10.93 1.13 -9.77
C LEU A 252 10.25 1.73 -8.54
N PHE A 253 9.17 1.10 -8.07
CA PHE A 253 8.50 1.46 -6.82
C PHE A 253 9.45 1.36 -5.62
N ALA A 254 10.14 0.23 -5.48
CA ALA A 254 11.11 -0.01 -4.40
C ALA A 254 12.26 1.01 -4.43
N LEU A 255 12.83 1.30 -5.61
CA LEU A 255 13.82 2.36 -5.74
C LEU A 255 13.27 3.73 -5.34
N GLY A 256 11.99 4.01 -5.63
CA GLY A 256 11.30 5.21 -5.18
C GLY A 256 11.36 5.42 -3.67
N LEU A 257 11.11 4.35 -2.90
CA LEU A 257 11.10 4.40 -1.43
C LEU A 257 12.50 4.34 -0.81
N LEU A 258 13.44 3.65 -1.45
CA LEU A 258 14.72 3.27 -0.85
C LEU A 258 15.90 4.12 -1.32
N ALA A 259 15.89 4.61 -2.56
CA ALA A 259 17.07 5.28 -3.12
C ALA A 259 17.29 6.66 -2.48
N SER A 260 18.57 6.99 -2.28
CA SER A 260 18.96 8.31 -1.78
C SER A 260 18.73 9.38 -2.85
N PRO A 261 18.22 10.58 -2.49
CA PRO A 261 18.21 11.73 -3.41
C PRO A 261 19.60 12.18 -3.85
N ARG A 262 20.66 11.71 -3.17
CA ARG A 262 22.06 11.97 -3.55
C ARG A 262 22.60 10.96 -4.56
N ASP A 263 21.88 9.87 -4.83
CA ASP A 263 22.26 8.89 -5.84
C ASP A 263 21.92 9.44 -7.23
N THR A 264 22.95 10.00 -7.87
CA THR A 264 22.83 10.57 -9.21
C THR A 264 22.62 9.52 -10.27
N ASP A 265 23.12 8.31 -10.06
CA ASP A 265 23.07 7.23 -11.05
C ASP A 265 21.65 6.69 -11.16
N ILE A 266 20.98 6.48 -10.02
CA ILE A 266 19.56 6.11 -9.99
C ILE A 266 18.69 7.22 -10.57
N THR A 267 18.96 8.48 -10.23
CA THR A 267 18.21 9.62 -10.77
C THR A 267 18.30 9.70 -12.30
N VAL A 268 19.50 9.49 -12.87
CA VAL A 268 19.70 9.44 -14.33
C VAL A 268 19.01 8.22 -14.93
N ALA A 269 19.13 7.05 -14.31
CA ALA A 269 18.50 5.82 -14.76
C ALA A 269 16.97 5.93 -14.82
N LEU A 270 16.33 6.48 -13.78
CA LEU A 270 14.89 6.75 -13.75
C LEU A 270 14.48 7.75 -14.84
N THR A 271 15.30 8.77 -15.11
CA THR A 271 15.06 9.70 -16.22
C THR A 271 15.03 8.98 -17.57
N HIS A 272 15.93 8.02 -17.80
CA HIS A 272 15.90 7.17 -18.99
C HIS A 272 14.65 6.28 -19.04
N GLN A 273 14.22 5.71 -17.91
CA GLN A 273 13.00 4.90 -17.85
C GLN A 273 11.74 5.71 -18.14
N MET A 274 11.67 6.94 -17.64
CA MET A 274 10.61 7.88 -18.02
C MET A 274 10.56 8.05 -19.55
N ALA A 275 11.70 8.19 -20.23
CA ALA A 275 11.76 8.32 -21.69
C ALA A 275 11.58 7.00 -22.47
N GLY A 276 11.52 5.85 -21.80
CA GLY A 276 11.72 4.52 -22.38
C GLY A 276 10.56 3.90 -23.17
N GLY A 277 9.46 4.63 -23.41
CA GLY A 277 8.34 4.25 -24.28
C GLY A 277 7.32 3.25 -23.70
N ASN A 278 7.65 2.54 -22.61
CA ASN A 278 6.68 1.73 -21.87
C ASN A 278 5.91 2.65 -20.90
N LEU A 279 4.58 2.69 -21.04
CA LEU A 279 3.72 3.58 -20.28
C LEU A 279 3.80 3.34 -18.76
N TYR A 280 3.70 2.09 -18.32
CA TYR A 280 3.71 1.71 -16.91
C TYR A 280 5.08 1.97 -16.26
N ASN A 281 6.16 1.55 -16.89
CA ASN A 281 7.51 1.83 -16.38
C ASN A 281 7.81 3.34 -16.37
N ALA A 282 7.35 4.08 -17.37
CA ALA A 282 7.53 5.54 -17.40
C ALA A 282 6.74 6.22 -16.28
N PHE A 283 5.53 5.73 -15.99
CA PHE A 283 4.71 6.20 -14.87
C PHE A 283 5.37 5.85 -13.53
N ALA A 284 5.69 4.58 -13.29
CA ALA A 284 6.37 4.10 -12.08
C ALA A 284 7.68 4.86 -11.82
N ALA A 285 8.53 5.06 -12.84
CA ALA A 285 9.75 5.83 -12.72
C ALA A 285 9.49 7.33 -12.40
N SER A 286 8.42 7.90 -12.94
CA SER A 286 8.04 9.28 -12.62
C SER A 286 7.60 9.41 -11.16
N VAL A 287 6.83 8.45 -10.65
CA VAL A 287 6.42 8.44 -9.23
C VAL A 287 7.63 8.16 -8.32
N ALA A 288 8.54 7.26 -8.71
CA ALA A 288 9.79 7.03 -7.99
C ALA A 288 10.64 8.30 -7.87
N MET A 289 10.70 9.13 -8.93
CA MET A 289 11.37 10.43 -8.89
C MET A 289 10.69 11.44 -7.93
N VAL A 290 9.39 11.33 -7.71
CA VAL A 290 8.69 12.11 -6.67
C VAL A 290 9.06 11.59 -5.29
N LEU A 291 9.07 10.26 -5.12
CA LEU A 291 9.39 9.62 -3.85
C LEU A 291 10.84 9.88 -3.41
N ILE A 292 11.82 9.82 -4.31
CA ILE A 292 13.22 10.07 -3.96
C ILE A 292 13.45 11.54 -3.60
N HIS A 293 12.96 12.46 -4.44
CA HIS A 293 13.35 13.88 -4.36
C HIS A 293 12.38 14.76 -3.58
N GLY A 294 11.16 14.28 -3.26
CA GLY A 294 10.14 15.03 -2.53
C GLY A 294 9.88 16.41 -3.15
N GLU A 295 9.94 17.47 -2.34
CA GLU A 295 9.78 18.86 -2.79
C GLU A 295 10.84 19.31 -3.82
N ASN A 296 11.96 18.60 -3.96
CA ASN A 296 12.95 18.87 -4.98
C ASN A 296 12.70 18.13 -6.31
N THR A 297 11.58 17.41 -6.42
CA THR A 297 11.30 16.59 -7.60
C THR A 297 11.30 17.40 -8.91
N PRO A 298 11.92 16.87 -9.98
CA PRO A 298 11.89 17.52 -11.29
C PRO A 298 10.46 17.70 -11.80
N ARG A 299 10.17 18.88 -12.36
CA ARG A 299 8.83 19.21 -12.92
C ARG A 299 8.37 18.22 -13.98
N GLU A 300 9.31 17.62 -14.72
CA GLU A 300 9.00 16.65 -15.75
C GLU A 300 8.39 15.35 -15.20
N ALA A 301 8.78 14.92 -13.99
CA ALA A 301 8.18 13.77 -13.32
C ALA A 301 6.68 14.03 -13.04
N LEU A 302 6.37 15.17 -12.41
CA LEU A 302 4.99 15.58 -12.11
C LEU A 302 4.14 15.74 -13.39
N ARG A 303 4.71 16.32 -14.46
CA ARG A 303 4.01 16.44 -15.76
C ARG A 303 3.67 15.09 -16.37
N ARG A 304 4.55 14.11 -16.26
CA ARG A 304 4.33 12.77 -16.81
C ARG A 304 3.28 12.00 -16.02
N ILE A 305 3.29 12.11 -14.70
CA ILE A 305 2.21 11.58 -13.85
C ILE A 305 0.90 12.24 -14.25
N GLY A 306 0.85 13.57 -14.36
CA GLY A 306 -0.34 14.32 -14.78
C GLY A 306 -0.89 13.93 -16.17
N ARG A 307 -0.01 13.60 -17.12
CA ARG A 307 -0.42 13.05 -18.43
C ARG A 307 -1.04 11.66 -18.33
N GLY A 308 -0.66 10.88 -17.30
CA GLY A 308 -1.21 9.56 -17.04
C GLY A 308 -2.74 9.56 -16.91
N GLY A 309 -3.29 10.58 -16.24
CA GLY A 309 -4.75 10.74 -16.10
C GLY A 309 -5.49 10.97 -17.43
N GLY A 310 -4.81 11.43 -18.48
CA GLY A 310 -5.38 11.61 -19.82
C GLY A 310 -5.23 10.41 -20.76
N THR A 311 -4.67 9.30 -20.28
CA THR A 311 -4.57 8.05 -21.05
C THR A 311 -5.88 7.26 -20.97
N SER A 312 -6.09 6.32 -21.89
CA SER A 312 -7.25 5.41 -21.84
C SER A 312 -7.31 4.57 -20.55
N THR A 313 -6.15 4.33 -19.94
CA THR A 313 -5.99 3.56 -18.71
C THR A 313 -6.30 4.39 -17.46
N GLY A 314 -6.15 5.72 -17.54
CA GLY A 314 -6.35 6.63 -16.41
C GLY A 314 -5.38 6.40 -15.26
N TYR A 315 -5.60 7.08 -14.13
CA TYR A 315 -4.78 6.87 -12.93
C TYR A 315 -4.98 5.50 -12.30
N GLU A 316 -6.23 5.03 -12.24
CA GLU A 316 -6.60 3.73 -11.68
C GLU A 316 -5.77 2.59 -12.28
N GLY A 317 -5.84 2.41 -13.61
CA GLY A 317 -5.09 1.34 -14.25
C GLY A 317 -3.57 1.55 -14.27
N LEU A 318 -3.08 2.79 -14.20
CA LEU A 318 -1.64 3.04 -14.11
C LEU A 318 -1.08 2.65 -12.74
N PHE A 319 -1.80 2.98 -11.67
CA PHE A 319 -1.43 2.58 -10.30
C PHE A 319 -1.63 1.08 -10.11
N ASN A 320 -2.75 0.49 -10.54
CA ASN A 320 -3.01 -0.95 -10.40
C ASN A 320 -1.93 -1.85 -11.01
N GLU A 321 -1.27 -1.39 -12.08
CA GLU A 321 -0.22 -2.12 -12.78
C GLU A 321 1.20 -1.79 -12.30
N SER A 322 1.37 -0.74 -11.49
CA SER A 322 2.70 -0.22 -11.12
C SER A 322 2.98 -0.15 -9.63
N TRP A 323 1.98 -0.43 -8.79
CA TRP A 323 2.02 -0.26 -7.35
C TRP A 323 1.50 -1.53 -6.65
N PRO A 324 1.95 -1.78 -5.41
CA PRO A 324 1.51 -2.95 -4.67
C PRO A 324 0.03 -2.84 -4.30
N HIS A 325 -0.65 -3.98 -4.34
CA HIS A 325 -1.92 -4.18 -3.65
C HIS A 325 -1.59 -4.73 -2.26
N CYS A 326 -1.61 -3.86 -1.25
CA CYS A 326 -1.36 -4.25 0.13
C CYS A 326 -2.22 -3.46 1.12
N GLY A 327 -2.58 -4.13 2.22
CA GLY A 327 -3.48 -3.59 3.22
C GLY A 327 -4.92 -3.49 2.72
N ASN A 328 -5.62 -2.44 3.17
CA ASN A 328 -7.03 -2.22 2.87
C ASN A 328 -7.25 -1.08 1.86
N ARG A 329 -6.21 -0.59 1.19
CA ARG A 329 -6.26 0.60 0.33
C ARG A 329 -5.89 0.23 -1.10
N SER A 330 -6.59 0.84 -2.07
CA SER A 330 -6.24 0.63 -3.46
C SER A 330 -4.88 1.25 -3.79
N PRO A 331 -4.16 0.74 -4.81
CA PRO A 331 -2.90 1.33 -5.26
C PRO A 331 -3.02 2.80 -5.64
N GLN A 332 -4.17 3.23 -6.14
CA GLN A 332 -4.42 4.63 -6.50
C GLN A 332 -4.48 5.53 -5.26
N VAL A 333 -5.10 5.08 -4.17
CA VAL A 333 -5.11 5.79 -2.88
C VAL A 333 -3.70 5.88 -2.31
N LEU A 334 -2.95 4.77 -2.27
CA LEU A 334 -1.56 4.75 -1.80
C LEU A 334 -0.68 5.69 -2.64
N GLY A 335 -0.83 5.66 -3.96
CA GLY A 335 -0.18 6.58 -4.88
C GLY A 335 -0.50 8.04 -4.60
N PHE A 336 -1.77 8.36 -4.35
CA PHE A 336 -2.19 9.72 -4.00
C PHE A 336 -1.60 10.22 -2.67
N LEU A 337 -1.49 9.36 -1.66
CA LEU A 337 -0.82 9.67 -0.40
C LEU A 337 0.68 9.88 -0.61
N ALA A 338 1.33 8.97 -1.35
CA ALA A 338 2.74 9.04 -1.69
C ALA A 338 3.14 10.33 -2.41
N LEU A 339 2.32 10.82 -3.34
CA LEU A 339 2.54 12.10 -4.03
C LEU A 339 2.55 13.29 -3.06
N GLY A 340 2.00 13.16 -1.85
CA GLY A 340 2.12 14.14 -0.78
C GLY A 340 3.57 14.47 -0.41
N ARG A 341 4.52 13.59 -0.71
CA ARG A 341 5.96 13.83 -0.47
C ARG A 341 6.53 15.03 -1.24
N ALA A 342 5.91 15.40 -2.37
CA ALA A 342 6.30 16.58 -3.13
C ALA A 342 5.69 17.89 -2.60
N GLY A 343 4.92 17.84 -1.51
CA GLY A 343 4.29 18.99 -0.88
C GLY A 343 3.46 19.78 -1.89
N ASP A 344 3.61 21.10 -1.83
CA ASP A 344 2.86 22.04 -2.69
C ASP A 344 3.11 21.81 -4.19
N ARG A 345 4.26 21.26 -4.60
CA ARG A 345 4.55 21.03 -6.03
C ARG A 345 3.64 19.99 -6.65
N ALA A 346 3.20 19.00 -5.89
CA ALA A 346 2.24 18.01 -6.35
C ALA A 346 0.78 18.43 -6.08
N ARG A 347 0.53 19.59 -5.45
CA ARG A 347 -0.82 20.01 -5.05
C ARG A 347 -1.82 19.97 -6.20
N ARG A 348 -1.51 20.63 -7.32
CA ARG A 348 -2.38 20.61 -8.52
C ARG A 348 -2.65 19.19 -9.03
N LEU A 349 -1.60 18.36 -9.11
CA LEU A 349 -1.72 16.97 -9.56
C LEU A 349 -2.62 16.16 -8.62
N ARG A 350 -2.46 16.31 -7.31
CA ARG A 350 -3.28 15.64 -6.30
C ARG A 350 -4.74 16.11 -6.38
N LEU A 351 -4.99 17.41 -6.57
CA LEU A 351 -6.32 17.97 -6.82
C LEU A 351 -6.95 17.49 -8.14
N ASP A 352 -6.17 17.06 -9.12
CA ASP A 352 -6.66 16.44 -10.36
C ASP A 352 -7.04 14.96 -10.16
N ILE A 353 -6.35 14.23 -9.28
CA ILE A 353 -6.64 12.83 -8.94
C ILE A 353 -7.82 12.71 -7.96
N LEU A 354 -7.91 13.65 -7.01
CA LEU A 354 -8.79 13.62 -5.85
C LEU A 354 -10.28 13.30 -6.18
N PRO A 355 -10.94 13.93 -7.17
CA PRO A 355 -12.37 13.69 -7.41
C PRO A 355 -12.67 12.24 -7.80
N GLY A 356 -11.77 11.59 -8.55
CA GLY A 356 -11.93 10.19 -8.93
C GLY A 356 -11.86 9.25 -7.73
N LEU A 357 -10.97 9.56 -6.77
CA LEU A 357 -10.82 8.78 -5.55
C LEU A 357 -12.02 8.96 -4.60
N ILE A 358 -12.47 10.21 -4.37
CA ILE A 358 -13.62 10.48 -3.48
C ILE A 358 -14.88 9.73 -3.95
N LYS A 359 -15.09 9.67 -5.28
CA LYS A 359 -16.25 9.02 -5.89
C LYS A 359 -16.11 7.50 -6.02
N GLY A 360 -14.91 7.01 -6.34
CA GLY A 360 -14.69 5.60 -6.69
C GLY A 360 -14.27 4.69 -5.54
N GLU A 361 -13.69 5.24 -4.46
CA GLU A 361 -13.06 4.46 -3.39
C GLU A 361 -13.85 4.58 -2.08
N GLU A 362 -14.94 3.84 -1.96
CA GLU A 362 -15.88 3.96 -0.83
C GLU A 362 -15.19 3.78 0.51
N ASP A 363 -14.40 2.71 0.66
CA ASP A 363 -13.68 2.37 1.90
C ASP A 363 -12.61 3.41 2.29
N SER A 364 -12.15 4.22 1.33
CA SER A 364 -11.09 5.22 1.53
C SER A 364 -11.60 6.66 1.44
N ARG A 365 -12.93 6.86 1.33
CA ARG A 365 -13.53 8.17 1.10
C ARG A 365 -13.20 9.17 2.21
N ALA A 366 -13.33 8.76 3.47
CA ALA A 366 -13.02 9.62 4.62
C ALA A 366 -11.55 10.06 4.62
N LEU A 367 -10.63 9.10 4.46
CA LEU A 367 -9.18 9.32 4.34
C LEU A 367 -8.85 10.33 3.24
N VAL A 368 -9.31 10.07 2.01
CA VAL A 368 -8.99 10.90 0.85
C VAL A 368 -9.63 12.29 0.98
N THR A 369 -10.83 12.37 1.54
CA THR A 369 -11.52 13.64 1.82
C THR A 369 -10.73 14.47 2.82
N GLY A 370 -10.30 13.90 3.95
CA GLY A 370 -9.52 14.62 4.96
C GLY A 370 -8.22 15.19 4.38
N VAL A 371 -7.52 14.40 3.57
CA VAL A 371 -6.30 14.85 2.88
C VAL A 371 -6.62 15.92 1.81
N GLY A 372 -7.73 15.81 1.11
CA GLY A 372 -8.20 16.82 0.16
C GLY A 372 -8.55 18.15 0.82
N LEU A 373 -9.23 18.11 1.97
CA LEU A 373 -9.56 19.28 2.78
C LEU A 373 -8.29 19.94 3.33
N GLU A 374 -7.32 19.14 3.79
CA GLU A 374 -6.02 19.66 4.21
C GLU A 374 -5.28 20.39 3.07
N LEU A 375 -5.38 19.92 1.83
CA LEU A 375 -4.72 20.58 0.70
C LEU A 375 -5.25 22.00 0.42
N VAL A 376 -6.51 22.29 0.76
CA VAL A 376 -7.16 23.58 0.44
C VAL A 376 -7.34 24.47 1.66
N PHE A 377 -7.63 23.91 2.83
CA PHE A 377 -7.78 24.65 4.09
C PHE A 377 -6.49 24.67 4.93
N GLY A 378 -5.56 23.78 4.65
CA GLY A 378 -4.40 23.51 5.50
C GLY A 378 -4.75 22.60 6.68
N PRO A 379 -3.84 22.47 7.65
CA PRO A 379 -3.97 21.49 8.73
C PRO A 379 -5.21 21.75 9.58
N ARG A 380 -5.87 20.65 9.97
CA ARG A 380 -7.07 20.64 10.81
C ARG A 380 -6.90 21.44 12.11
N SER A 381 -5.70 21.43 12.69
CA SER A 381 -5.34 22.14 13.92
C SER A 381 -5.49 23.67 13.83
N LYS A 382 -5.71 24.25 12.64
CA LYS A 382 -6.08 25.66 12.49
C LYS A 382 -7.40 26.01 13.16
N GLY A 383 -8.32 25.06 13.32
CA GLY A 383 -9.58 25.26 14.05
C GLY A 383 -10.57 26.19 13.36
N PHE A 384 -10.90 25.90 12.09
CA PHE A 384 -11.96 26.62 11.36
C PHE A 384 -13.30 26.56 12.09
N THR A 385 -14.13 27.58 11.88
CA THR A 385 -15.47 27.68 12.42
C THR A 385 -16.52 27.68 11.31
N ALA A 386 -17.74 27.22 11.62
CA ALA A 386 -18.84 27.26 10.67
C ALA A 386 -19.15 28.69 10.18
N GLU A 387 -18.98 29.71 11.03
CA GLU A 387 -19.19 31.12 10.67
C GLU A 387 -18.15 31.62 9.65
N GLU A 388 -16.90 31.17 9.76
CA GLU A 388 -15.87 31.47 8.77
C GLU A 388 -16.23 30.85 7.41
N HIS A 389 -16.72 29.61 7.40
CA HIS A 389 -17.13 28.95 6.17
C HIS A 389 -18.33 29.64 5.48
N LEU A 390 -19.29 30.15 6.25
CA LEU A 390 -20.46 30.87 5.73
C LEU A 390 -20.11 32.19 5.02
N HIS A 391 -19.01 32.83 5.40
CA HIS A 391 -18.59 34.13 4.86
C HIS A 391 -17.32 34.04 3.99
N ALA A 392 -16.82 32.84 3.75
CA ALA A 392 -15.60 32.63 2.99
C ALA A 392 -15.84 32.89 1.49
N ASP A 393 -14.88 33.58 0.87
CA ASP A 393 -14.75 33.66 -0.59
C ASP A 393 -13.72 32.62 -1.02
N TYR A 394 -14.18 31.42 -1.37
CA TYR A 394 -13.32 30.29 -1.70
C TYR A 394 -12.68 30.45 -3.09
N ASP A 395 -11.41 30.06 -3.20
CA ASP A 395 -10.73 29.99 -4.48
C ASP A 395 -11.20 28.79 -5.34
N GLU A 396 -10.79 28.77 -6.61
CA GLU A 396 -11.19 27.75 -7.58
C GLU A 396 -10.81 26.33 -7.12
N GLU A 397 -9.67 26.16 -6.47
CA GLU A 397 -9.20 24.86 -6.00
C GLU A 397 -10.00 24.36 -4.80
N THR A 398 -10.34 25.25 -3.88
CA THR A 398 -11.21 24.95 -2.74
C THR A 398 -12.60 24.56 -3.22
N LEU A 399 -13.18 25.36 -4.13
CA LEU A 399 -14.48 25.05 -4.72
C LEU A 399 -14.47 23.72 -5.45
N LYS A 400 -13.40 23.39 -6.18
CA LYS A 400 -13.26 22.09 -6.85
C LYS A 400 -13.34 20.91 -5.87
N VAL A 401 -12.71 21.02 -4.69
CA VAL A 401 -12.79 20.00 -3.65
C VAL A 401 -14.20 19.93 -3.06
N LEU A 402 -14.79 21.08 -2.71
CA LEU A 402 -16.14 21.12 -2.15
C LEU A 402 -17.19 20.57 -3.14
N TRP A 403 -17.09 20.89 -4.43
CA TRP A 403 -17.98 20.32 -5.45
C TRP A 403 -17.83 18.82 -5.59
N ALA A 404 -16.59 18.29 -5.59
CA ALA A 404 -16.38 16.85 -5.66
C ALA A 404 -17.02 16.10 -4.48
N ILE A 405 -17.06 16.72 -3.30
CA ILE A 405 -17.73 16.20 -2.10
C ILE A 405 -19.25 16.36 -2.21
N ALA A 406 -19.75 17.51 -2.65
CA ALA A 406 -21.18 17.78 -2.78
C ALA A 406 -21.89 16.86 -3.79
N GLU A 407 -21.17 16.47 -4.86
CA GLU A 407 -21.63 15.54 -5.90
C GLU A 407 -21.62 14.06 -5.47
N LEU A 408 -21.29 13.76 -4.22
CA LEU A 408 -21.36 12.38 -3.72
C LEU A 408 -22.81 11.88 -3.64
N PRO A 409 -23.05 10.59 -3.94
CA PRO A 409 -24.39 10.01 -3.88
C PRO A 409 -24.88 9.91 -2.43
N ALA A 410 -26.20 9.88 -2.22
CA ALA A 410 -26.82 9.85 -0.89
C ALA A 410 -26.24 8.79 0.07
N PRO A 411 -25.94 7.53 -0.34
CA PRO A 411 -25.34 6.54 0.56
C PRO A 411 -23.99 6.95 1.15
N ALA A 412 -23.22 7.81 0.46
CA ALA A 412 -21.94 8.31 0.98
C ALA A 412 -22.12 9.23 2.19
N TRP A 413 -23.28 9.89 2.32
CA TRP A 413 -23.60 10.79 3.43
C TRP A 413 -24.07 10.05 4.69
N GLU A 414 -24.42 8.77 4.57
CA GLU A 414 -24.73 7.92 5.73
C GLU A 414 -23.47 7.45 6.47
N ASP A 415 -22.32 7.46 5.79
CA ASP A 415 -21.02 7.08 6.36
C ASP A 415 -20.59 8.03 7.48
N GLU A 416 -20.52 7.48 8.69
CA GLU A 416 -20.17 8.21 9.90
C GLU A 416 -18.70 8.65 9.92
N GLU A 417 -17.76 7.87 9.37
CA GLU A 417 -16.34 8.25 9.32
C GLU A 417 -16.13 9.44 8.38
N PHE A 418 -16.83 9.42 7.24
CA PHE A 418 -16.85 10.53 6.30
C PHE A 418 -17.46 11.79 6.93
N ARG A 419 -18.62 11.70 7.58
CA ARG A 419 -19.24 12.85 8.27
C ARG A 419 -18.38 13.38 9.42
N GLN A 420 -17.72 12.50 10.19
CA GLN A 420 -16.73 12.91 11.19
C GLN A 420 -15.57 13.70 10.58
N THR A 421 -15.12 13.30 9.40
CA THR A 421 -14.07 14.01 8.66
C THR A 421 -14.53 15.43 8.29
N LEU A 422 -15.77 15.62 7.81
CA LEU A 422 -16.29 16.96 7.50
C LEU A 422 -16.39 17.84 8.75
N ARG A 423 -16.96 17.31 9.84
CA ARG A 423 -17.07 18.02 11.12
C ARG A 423 -15.73 18.46 11.67
N ALA A 424 -14.67 17.70 11.39
CA ALA A 424 -13.32 18.04 11.85
C ALA A 424 -12.76 19.32 11.20
N TRP A 425 -13.27 19.73 10.04
CA TRP A 425 -13.01 21.04 9.43
C TRP A 425 -14.14 22.05 9.68
N ALA A 426 -15.08 21.77 10.60
CA ALA A 426 -16.27 22.60 10.85
C ALA A 426 -17.14 22.83 9.59
N LEU A 427 -17.11 21.89 8.66
CA LEU A 427 -18.00 21.86 7.50
C LEU A 427 -19.33 21.17 7.90
N PRO A 428 -20.45 21.50 7.22
CA PRO A 428 -21.72 20.79 7.41
C PRO A 428 -21.56 19.30 7.11
N ASP A 429 -22.21 18.45 7.90
CA ASP A 429 -22.25 17.00 7.69
C ASP A 429 -23.60 16.50 7.17
N ASP A 430 -24.54 17.42 6.94
CA ASP A 430 -25.77 17.22 6.19
C ASP A 430 -25.56 17.56 4.70
N HIS A 431 -26.08 16.70 3.81
CA HIS A 431 -25.87 16.85 2.36
C HIS A 431 -26.47 18.14 1.80
N ALA A 432 -27.65 18.56 2.27
CA ALA A 432 -28.32 19.74 1.75
C ALA A 432 -27.63 21.02 2.24
N GLU A 433 -27.23 21.07 3.51
CA GLU A 433 -26.44 22.18 4.06
C GLU A 433 -25.07 22.30 3.38
N PHE A 434 -24.41 21.17 3.11
CA PHE A 434 -23.13 21.17 2.41
C PHE A 434 -23.27 21.61 0.94
N CYS A 435 -24.31 21.13 0.23
CA CYS A 435 -24.61 21.59 -1.13
C CYS A 435 -24.85 23.11 -1.19
N ALA A 436 -25.61 23.65 -0.21
CA ALA A 436 -25.84 25.08 -0.10
C ALA A 436 -24.53 25.87 0.13
N LEU A 437 -23.63 25.35 0.98
CA LEU A 437 -22.30 25.94 1.20
C LEU A 437 -21.44 25.90 -0.08
N ALA A 438 -21.47 24.79 -0.81
CA ALA A 438 -20.69 24.59 -2.03
C ALA A 438 -21.29 25.34 -3.24
N GLY A 439 -22.52 25.86 -3.13
CA GLY A 439 -23.23 26.51 -4.22
C GLY A 439 -23.70 25.55 -5.31
N VAL A 440 -24.00 24.30 -4.94
CA VAL A 440 -24.48 23.24 -5.84
C VAL A 440 -25.94 22.94 -5.52
N ASP A 441 -26.79 22.84 -6.54
CA ASP A 441 -28.16 22.34 -6.35
C ASP A 441 -28.10 20.81 -6.15
N PRO A 442 -28.75 20.25 -5.11
CA PRO A 442 -28.75 18.81 -4.90
C PRO A 442 -29.39 18.11 -6.11
N GLU A 443 -28.72 17.09 -6.65
CA GLU A 443 -29.31 16.29 -7.72
C GLU A 443 -30.64 15.68 -7.22
N PRO A 444 -31.74 15.80 -7.97
CA PRO A 444 -33.01 15.21 -7.57
C PRO A 444 -32.84 13.69 -7.47
N GLN A 445 -33.18 13.12 -6.31
CA GLN A 445 -33.25 11.68 -6.14
C GLN A 445 -34.12 11.09 -7.26
N GLU A 446 -33.52 10.35 -8.19
CA GLU A 446 -34.30 9.53 -9.10
C GLU A 446 -35.10 8.54 -8.25
N PRO A 447 -36.42 8.42 -8.47
CA PRO A 447 -37.24 7.50 -7.67
C PRO A 447 -36.71 6.09 -7.84
N GLU A 448 -36.40 5.42 -6.72
CA GLU A 448 -36.05 4.01 -6.72
C GLU A 448 -37.09 3.22 -7.53
N PRO A 449 -36.70 2.46 -8.57
CA PRO A 449 -37.63 1.57 -9.24
C PRO A 449 -38.16 0.56 -8.21
N GLU A 450 -39.50 0.45 -8.10
CA GLU A 450 -40.18 -0.52 -7.24
C GLU A 450 -39.52 -1.90 -7.34
N GLU A 451 -38.95 -2.37 -6.23
CA GLU A 451 -38.33 -3.68 -6.16
C GLU A 451 -39.36 -4.77 -6.47
N ALA A 452 -39.16 -5.47 -7.59
CA ALA A 452 -39.72 -6.79 -7.76
C ALA A 452 -39.20 -7.70 -6.63
N PRO A 453 -40.03 -8.63 -6.10
CA PRO A 453 -39.67 -9.42 -4.92
C PRO A 453 -38.36 -10.18 -5.14
N ARG A 454 -37.32 -9.82 -4.38
CA ARG A 454 -36.03 -10.51 -4.37
C ARG A 454 -36.20 -11.89 -3.72
N PRO A 455 -35.61 -12.97 -4.28
CA PRO A 455 -35.44 -14.22 -3.56
C PRO A 455 -34.59 -14.02 -2.30
N GLU A 456 -34.81 -14.88 -1.31
CA GLU A 456 -34.19 -14.84 0.03
C GLU A 456 -32.66 -14.60 0.00
N PRO A 457 -32.10 -13.86 0.97
CA PRO A 457 -30.68 -13.52 0.98
C PRO A 457 -29.83 -14.76 1.24
N GLU A 458 -29.05 -15.18 0.23
CA GLU A 458 -27.79 -15.86 0.51
C GLU A 458 -26.90 -14.92 1.32
N ALA A 459 -26.29 -15.48 2.36
CA ALA A 459 -25.38 -14.78 3.25
C ALA A 459 -24.38 -13.92 2.47
N SER A 460 -24.33 -12.63 2.82
CA SER A 460 -23.34 -11.69 2.32
C SER A 460 -21.94 -12.30 2.40
N PRO A 461 -21.17 -12.34 1.30
CA PRO A 461 -19.77 -12.69 1.42
C PRO A 461 -19.11 -11.64 2.30
N ARG A 462 -18.46 -12.12 3.36
CA ARG A 462 -17.50 -11.37 4.18
C ARG A 462 -16.51 -10.64 3.27
N GLY A 463 -16.05 -9.48 3.72
CA GLY A 463 -15.30 -8.46 2.97
C GLY A 463 -14.33 -9.00 1.92
N THR A 464 -14.14 -8.21 0.86
CA THR A 464 -13.19 -8.42 -0.25
C THR A 464 -11.99 -9.23 0.22
N GLY A 465 -12.02 -10.55 -0.04
CA GLY A 465 -10.96 -11.46 0.35
C GLY A 465 -9.66 -11.03 -0.33
N LEU A 466 -8.52 -11.45 0.22
CA LEU A 466 -7.19 -11.14 -0.27
C LEU A 466 -7.09 -11.24 -1.81
N PHE A 467 -7.73 -12.22 -2.45
CA PHE A 467 -7.79 -12.36 -3.91
C PHE A 467 -8.44 -11.19 -4.66
N GLY A 468 -9.55 -10.65 -4.14
CA GLY A 468 -10.20 -9.48 -4.74
C GLY A 468 -9.33 -8.22 -4.61
N ARG A 469 -8.51 -8.15 -3.56
CA ARG A 469 -7.55 -7.06 -3.31
C ARG A 469 -6.32 -7.19 -4.19
N LEU A 470 -5.70 -8.37 -4.26
CA LEU A 470 -4.45 -8.60 -4.99
C LEU A 470 -4.62 -8.61 -6.51
N PHE A 471 -5.80 -8.97 -7.02
CA PHE A 471 -6.00 -9.23 -8.46
C PHE A 471 -7.04 -8.33 -9.13
N GLY A 472 -7.58 -7.32 -8.43
CA GLY A 472 -8.56 -6.39 -8.98
C GLY A 472 -9.82 -7.11 -9.47
N GLY A 473 -10.80 -7.29 -8.59
CA GLY A 473 -12.05 -8.01 -8.89
C GLY A 473 -12.84 -7.47 -10.09
N GLY A 474 -12.54 -7.96 -11.30
CA GLY A 474 -13.40 -7.88 -12.47
C GLY A 474 -14.31 -9.10 -12.55
N ARG A 475 -15.62 -8.86 -12.65
CA ARG A 475 -16.63 -9.89 -12.95
C ARG A 475 -16.37 -10.61 -14.27
#